data_AF-A0A9X0HSB8-F1
#
_entry.id   AF-A0A9X0HSB8-F1
#
_cell.length_a   1.000
_cell.length_b   1.000
_cell.length_c   1.000
_cell.angle_alpha   90.00
_cell.angle_beta   90.00
_cell.angle_gamma   90.00
#
_symmetry.space_group_name_H-M   'P 1'
#
loop_
_entity.id
_entity.type
_entity.pdbx_description
1 polymer ?
#
loop_
_entity_poly.entity_id
_entity_poly.type
_entity_poly.pdbx_seq_one_letter_code
_entity_poly.pdbx_strand_id
1 'polypeptide(L)' 'MIRGLIVAAFVVAATAAGAATASADVYYKNCTAARDAGVAPILQGEDGYAEHLDRDGDGVACE' A
#
# COMPACT_ATOMS: atom_id res chain seq x y z
N MET A 1 10.88 -45.51 -27.34
CA MET A 1 10.11 -44.45 -28.03
C MET A 1 9.63 -43.43 -27.01
N ILE A 2 10.54 -42.77 -26.28
CA ILE A 2 10.15 -41.82 -25.24
C ILE A 2 10.73 -40.48 -25.68
N ARG A 3 9.96 -39.83 -26.55
CA ARG A 3 10.22 -38.49 -27.09
C ARG A 3 9.92 -37.50 -25.98
N GLY A 4 10.96 -36.84 -25.47
CA GLY A 4 10.80 -35.64 -24.67
C GLY A 4 10.11 -34.53 -25.46
N LEU A 5 9.21 -33.83 -24.79
CA LEU A 5 8.69 -32.49 -25.11
C LEU A 5 8.02 -32.01 -23.81
N ILE A 6 8.72 -31.28 -22.94
CA ILE A 6 8.62 -29.82 -22.84
C ILE A 6 7.24 -29.30 -23.23
N VAL A 7 6.36 -29.10 -22.25
CA VAL A 7 5.39 -27.99 -22.28
C VAL A 7 5.35 -27.37 -20.89
N ALA A 8 5.96 -26.20 -20.82
CA ALA A 8 5.79 -25.22 -19.77
C ALA A 8 4.30 -24.87 -19.61
N ALA A 9 3.85 -24.75 -18.37
CA ALA A 9 2.84 -23.80 -17.89
C ALA A 9 2.19 -24.40 -16.64
N PHE A 10 2.36 -23.76 -15.49
CA PHE A 10 1.25 -23.03 -14.89
C PHE A 10 1.78 -22.26 -13.69
N VAL A 11 1.91 -20.96 -13.94
CA VAL A 11 1.99 -19.86 -13.00
C VAL A 11 1.11 -20.13 -11.78
N VAL A 12 1.71 -20.27 -10.58
CA VAL A 12 0.98 -20.02 -9.33
C VAL A 12 1.30 -18.60 -8.93
N ALA A 13 0.31 -17.75 -9.23
CA ALA A 13 0.28 -16.34 -8.94
C ALA A 13 0.47 -16.07 -7.44
N ALA A 14 1.28 -15.06 -7.14
CA ALA A 14 1.43 -14.50 -5.81
C ALA A 14 0.10 -13.90 -5.34
N THR A 15 -0.57 -14.58 -4.42
CA THR A 15 -1.65 -14.00 -3.61
C THR A 15 -1.04 -13.44 -2.33
N ALA A 16 -0.63 -12.17 -2.37
CA ALA A 16 -0.59 -11.33 -1.17
C ALA A 16 -1.73 -10.32 -1.30
N ALA A 17 -2.96 -10.84 -1.25
CA ALA A 17 -4.14 -10.03 -1.11
C ALA A 17 -4.15 -9.42 0.29
N GLY A 18 -4.07 -8.08 0.33
CA GLY A 18 -4.67 -7.24 1.36
C GLY A 18 -4.39 -7.62 2.81
N ALA A 19 -3.18 -7.31 3.29
CA ALA A 19 -3.04 -6.94 4.69
C ALA A 19 -3.57 -5.52 4.86
N ALA A 20 -4.90 -5.34 4.77
CA ALA A 20 -5.57 -4.21 5.40
C ALA A 20 -5.50 -4.46 6.91
N THR A 21 -4.30 -4.32 7.49
CA THR A 21 -4.17 -4.08 8.92
C THR A 21 -4.94 -2.78 9.14
N ALA A 22 -6.01 -2.85 9.92
CA ALA A 22 -6.75 -1.66 10.29
C ALA A 22 -5.76 -0.64 10.85
N SER A 23 -5.62 0.48 10.13
CA SER A 23 -4.66 1.54 10.43
C SER A 23 -4.76 1.90 11.90
N ALA A 24 -3.73 1.55 12.67
CA ALA A 24 -3.74 1.65 14.12
C ALA A 24 -3.58 3.12 14.53
N ASP A 25 -4.69 3.85 14.67
CA ASP A 25 -4.91 5.09 15.45
C ASP A 25 -3.83 6.21 15.41
N VAL A 26 -2.91 6.20 14.43
CA VAL A 26 -1.94 7.28 14.26
C VAL A 26 -2.70 8.47 13.69
N TYR A 27 -2.83 9.53 14.48
CA TYR A 27 -3.52 10.75 14.06
C TYR A 27 -2.53 11.88 13.81
N TYR A 28 -2.51 12.38 12.57
CA TYR A 28 -1.79 13.61 12.21
C TYR A 28 -2.76 14.76 12.01
N LYS A 29 -2.55 15.85 12.75
CA LYS A 29 -3.35 17.08 12.59
C LYS A 29 -3.20 17.69 11.19
N ASN A 30 -2.03 17.57 10.59
CA ASN A 30 -1.70 18.13 9.28
C ASN A 30 -0.46 17.44 8.69
N CYS A 31 -0.18 17.75 7.42
CA CYS A 31 0.97 17.20 6.71
C CYS A 31 2.33 17.65 7.24
N THR A 32 2.41 18.77 7.96
CA THR A 32 3.65 19.16 8.65
C THR A 32 3.99 18.14 9.72
N ALA A 33 3.03 17.74 10.56
CA ALA A 33 3.27 16.73 11.58
C ALA A 33 3.66 15.36 10.99
N ALA A 34 3.06 14.96 9.86
CA ALA A 34 3.42 13.74 9.15
C ALA A 34 4.83 13.79 8.55
N ARG A 35 5.22 14.93 7.97
CA ARG A 35 6.57 15.15 7.41
C ARG A 35 7.63 15.25 8.49
N ASP A 36 7.33 15.89 9.62
CA ASP A 36 8.21 15.98 10.78
C ASP A 36 8.44 14.59 11.40
N ALA A 37 7.43 13.73 11.36
CA ALA A 37 7.54 12.32 11.73
C ALA A 37 8.29 11.47 10.69
N GLY A 38 8.57 12.02 9.49
CA GLY A 38 9.29 11.33 8.42
C GLY A 38 8.48 10.23 7.73
N VAL A 39 7.15 10.27 7.82
CA VAL A 39 6.26 9.24 7.26
C VAL A 39 5.57 9.64 5.96
N ALA A 40 5.70 10.90 5.54
CA ALA A 40 5.09 11.37 4.29
C ALA A 40 5.96 11.00 3.06
N PRO A 41 5.36 10.64 1.90
CA PRO A 41 3.91 10.56 1.63
C PRO A 41 3.25 9.33 2.28
N ILE A 42 2.03 9.48 2.78
CA ILE A 42 1.27 8.40 3.44
C ILE A 42 0.24 7.83 2.46
N LEU A 43 0.29 6.55 2.17
CA LEU A 43 -0.62 5.91 1.22
C LEU A 43 -1.91 5.45 1.89
N GLN A 44 -3.00 5.42 1.12
CA GLN A 44 -4.28 4.86 1.59
C GLN A 44 -4.10 3.41 2.05
N GLY A 45 -4.49 3.15 3.30
CA GLY A 45 -4.32 1.87 3.97
C GLY A 45 -3.06 1.75 4.83
N GLU A 46 -2.18 2.76 4.83
CA GLU A 46 -1.10 2.87 5.81
C GLU A 46 -1.59 3.45 7.14
N ASP A 47 -0.82 3.19 8.20
CA ASP A 47 -1.04 3.83 9.50
C ASP A 47 -0.84 5.34 9.37
N GLY A 48 -1.82 6.13 9.81
CA GLY A 48 -1.74 7.58 9.73
C GLY A 48 -2.35 8.21 8.49
N TYR A 49 -2.85 7.40 7.55
CA TYR A 49 -3.63 7.94 6.44
C TYR A 49 -4.93 8.54 6.97
N ALA A 50 -5.24 9.74 6.51
CA ALA A 50 -6.53 10.35 6.76
C ALA A 50 -6.96 11.19 5.55
N GLU A 51 -8.24 11.13 5.21
CA GLU A 51 -8.81 11.84 4.05
C GLU A 51 -8.62 13.37 4.14
N HIS A 52 -8.42 13.94 5.34
CA HIS A 52 -8.13 15.37 5.48
C HIS A 52 -6.67 15.75 5.18
N LEU A 53 -5.78 14.76 5.06
CA LEU A 53 -4.37 14.93 4.72
C LEU A 53 -4.11 14.76 3.21
N ASP A 54 -5.02 14.07 2.53
CA ASP A 54 -5.06 13.91 1.09
C ASP A 54 -5.93 15.04 0.50
N ARG A 55 -5.29 16.01 -0.15
CA ARG A 55 -5.97 17.24 -0.58
C ARG A 55 -6.78 17.03 -1.86
N ASP A 56 -6.34 16.13 -2.74
CA ASP A 56 -6.99 15.89 -4.03
C ASP A 56 -7.75 14.55 -4.09
N GLY A 57 -7.54 13.67 -3.11
CA GLY A 57 -8.30 12.44 -2.93
C GLY A 57 -7.79 11.30 -3.80
N ASP A 58 -6.53 11.33 -4.22
CA ASP A 58 -5.93 10.32 -5.09
C ASP A 58 -5.44 9.06 -4.33
N GLY A 59 -5.46 9.12 -3.00
CA GLY A 59 -4.98 8.05 -2.11
C GLY A 59 -3.55 8.24 -1.63
N VAL A 60 -2.92 9.39 -1.87
CA VAL A 60 -1.58 9.75 -1.41
C VAL A 60 -1.64 11.01 -0.54
N ALA A 61 -1.70 10.82 0.77
CA ALA A 61 -1.69 11.95 1.69
C ALA A 61 -0.31 12.63 1.77
N CYS A 62 -0.33 13.96 1.86
CA CYS A 62 0.84 14.80 2.12
C CYS A 62 1.96 14.79 1.06
N GLU A 63 1.59 14.67 -0.20
CA GLU A 63 2.43 15.00 -1.36
C GLU A 63 2.88 16.47 -1.42
#